data_AF-I0K6B5-F1
#
_entry.id   AF-I0K6B5-F1
#
_cell.length_a   1.000
_cell.length_b   1.000
_cell.length_c   1.000
_cell.angle_alpha   90.00
_cell.angle_beta   90.00
_cell.angle_gamma   90.00
#
_symmetry.space_group_name_H-M   'P 1'
#
loop_
_entity.id
_entity.type
_entity.pdbx_description
1 polymer ?
#
loop_
_entity_poly.entity_id
_entity_poly.type
_entity_poly.pdbx_seq_one_letter_code
_entity_poly.pdbx_strand_id
1 'polypeptide(L)'
;MKLLACSGLALIIWLADSVAGLANPTGISTAPDANRNCYTASCSIGFTPLLDNPFPPVYFCGEAVPLHEEAVARRLISALSRNAVQARSMMRLRQRAAAFFPLIEPVLARYDIPADFKYLPLVESALVGTAISVKGAAGYWQLMPDTARELGLTVTRDHDERLNLMRSTDAACRYLRFLYNRLGSWTLAAAAYNNGIGNLLSNIRRQQKRNYYYLRLNAETGKYLYRILAFKELFTHPVDYRELIPEPMLASLNKPVMDESGSQADEVLFDEKVMVNLEREAVSSPLPLPALGQGLSAGDQRPEDLPLPNAADVFRGGIKARLLEGGPLERGSVWVFNLTRTGLVDDVTVSEGDRLYAVVEDIDPKTNKVYFRADKIYTNSRHETLSLPLIAVDASTGRMGIKLPDLTQLKTGWILTWKAL
;
A
#
# COMPACT_ATOMS: atom_id res chain seq x y z
N MET A 1 21.29 -45.50 -0.69
CA MET A 1 19.86 -45.21 -0.94
C MET A 1 19.40 -44.28 0.16
N LYS A 2 18.76 -43.11 -0.03
CA LYS A 2 18.04 -42.52 -1.18
C LYS A 2 16.72 -43.21 -1.55
N LEU A 3 15.63 -42.75 -0.92
CA LEU A 3 14.19 -42.75 -1.33
C LEU A 3 13.38 -42.21 -0.13
N LEU A 4 12.30 -41.44 -0.28
CA LEU A 4 12.13 -40.19 -1.05
C LEU A 4 10.98 -39.39 -0.40
N ALA A 5 11.05 -38.06 -0.39
CA ALA A 5 10.02 -37.22 0.23
C ALA A 5 8.82 -36.99 -0.71
N CYS A 6 7.60 -37.05 -0.17
CA CYS A 6 6.38 -36.60 -0.87
C CYS A 6 6.14 -35.11 -0.61
N SER A 7 6.25 -34.28 -1.65
CA SER A 7 5.93 -32.86 -1.61
C SER A 7 4.59 -32.58 -2.29
N GLY A 8 3.59 -32.12 -1.55
CA GLY A 8 2.31 -31.68 -2.11
C GLY A 8 2.47 -30.37 -2.89
N LEU A 9 2.10 -30.37 -4.17
CA LEU A 9 2.09 -29.19 -5.03
C LEU A 9 0.70 -28.56 -5.06
N ALA A 10 0.60 -27.27 -4.72
CA ALA A 10 -0.59 -26.46 -4.92
C ALA A 10 -0.65 -25.92 -6.36
N LEU A 11 -1.87 -25.80 -6.91
CA LEU A 11 -2.10 -25.66 -8.34
C LEU A 11 -1.87 -24.22 -8.86
N ILE A 12 -0.98 -24.06 -9.84
CA ILE A 12 -0.88 -22.85 -10.67
C ILE A 12 -1.38 -23.22 -12.07
N ILE A 13 -2.47 -22.58 -12.52
CA ILE A 13 -3.00 -22.80 -13.88
C ILE A 13 -2.39 -21.76 -14.83
N TRP A 14 -1.55 -22.25 -15.73
CA TRP A 14 -1.20 -21.60 -17.00
C TRP A 14 -1.33 -22.67 -18.09
N LEU A 15 -2.05 -22.38 -19.17
CA LEU A 15 -2.25 -23.33 -20.27
C LEU A 15 -2.44 -22.60 -21.61
N ALA A 16 -1.48 -22.79 -22.51
CA ALA A 16 -1.67 -22.97 -23.95
C ALA A 16 -0.33 -23.46 -24.53
N ASP A 17 -0.35 -24.58 -25.24
CA ASP A 17 0.87 -25.31 -25.64
C ASP A 17 1.53 -24.81 -26.92
N SER A 18 2.74 -25.32 -27.17
CA SER A 18 3.47 -25.21 -28.45
C SER A 18 3.84 -26.60 -28.94
N VAL A 19 3.45 -26.93 -30.18
CA VAL A 19 3.88 -28.13 -30.92
C VAL A 19 4.16 -27.74 -32.36
N ALA A 20 5.29 -28.23 -32.91
CA ALA A 20 5.70 -28.00 -34.29
C ALA A 20 5.56 -29.27 -35.15
N GLY A 21 5.28 -29.12 -36.46
CA GLY A 21 5.12 -30.27 -37.36
C GLY A 21 4.97 -29.89 -38.84
N LEU A 22 6.08 -29.96 -39.58
CA LEU A 22 6.25 -29.70 -41.01
C LEU A 22 5.26 -30.45 -41.93
N ALA A 23 4.70 -29.78 -42.96
CA ALA A 23 4.68 -30.25 -44.36
C ALA A 23 3.96 -29.26 -45.33
N ASN A 24 4.34 -29.31 -46.61
CA ASN A 24 3.70 -28.69 -47.78
C ASN A 24 3.70 -29.78 -48.90
N PRO A 25 2.84 -29.77 -49.96
CA PRO A 25 2.78 -28.68 -50.93
C PRO A 25 1.40 -28.38 -51.60
N THR A 26 1.45 -27.48 -52.58
CA THR A 26 0.41 -26.90 -53.45
C THR A 26 -0.55 -27.84 -54.19
N GLY A 27 -1.82 -27.42 -54.42
CA GLY A 27 -2.80 -28.18 -55.22
C GLY A 27 -4.12 -27.47 -55.64
N ILE A 28 -4.04 -26.37 -56.42
CA ILE A 28 -4.96 -25.95 -57.52
C ILE A 28 -6.52 -26.05 -57.38
N SER A 29 -7.17 -24.87 -57.45
CA SER A 29 -8.44 -24.53 -58.16
C SER A 29 -9.86 -24.56 -57.52
N THR A 30 -10.61 -23.50 -57.87
CA THR A 30 -12.07 -23.35 -58.06
C THR A 30 -13.04 -23.22 -56.86
N ALA A 31 -13.93 -22.23 -57.00
CA ALA A 31 -15.05 -21.84 -56.14
C ALA A 31 -16.40 -22.28 -56.80
N PRO A 32 -17.62 -21.99 -56.27
CA PRO A 32 -17.97 -21.12 -55.15
C PRO A 32 -19.01 -21.65 -54.12
N ASP A 33 -19.24 -20.82 -53.10
CA ASP A 33 -20.44 -20.64 -52.26
C ASP A 33 -21.45 -21.79 -52.10
N ALA A 34 -21.57 -22.28 -50.86
CA ALA A 34 -22.70 -21.87 -50.00
C ALA A 34 -22.53 -22.26 -48.51
N ASN A 35 -23.22 -21.51 -47.65
CA ASN A 35 -23.70 -21.93 -46.33
C ASN A 35 -22.66 -22.34 -45.24
N ARG A 36 -22.12 -21.34 -44.52
CA ARG A 36 -21.63 -21.47 -43.12
C ARG A 36 -21.68 -20.13 -42.38
N ASN A 37 -22.82 -19.82 -41.75
CA ASN A 37 -22.88 -18.75 -40.74
C ASN A 37 -22.24 -19.25 -39.43
N CYS A 38 -20.93 -19.02 -39.27
CA CYS A 38 -20.23 -19.20 -38.00
C CYS A 38 -19.98 -17.84 -37.32
N TYR A 39 -20.38 -17.73 -36.05
CA TYR A 39 -20.40 -16.46 -35.32
C TYR A 39 -19.00 -15.97 -34.93
N THR A 40 -18.38 -15.14 -35.79
CA THR A 40 -17.18 -14.35 -35.46
C THR A 40 -17.56 -12.93 -35.01
N ALA A 41 -18.40 -12.83 -33.97
CA ALA A 41 -18.77 -11.56 -33.36
C ALA A 41 -17.60 -10.97 -32.54
N SER A 42 -16.58 -10.44 -33.24
CA SER A 42 -15.51 -9.67 -32.64
C SER A 42 -16.10 -8.38 -32.06
N CYS A 43 -16.35 -8.35 -30.74
CA CYS A 43 -16.94 -7.20 -30.06
C CYS A 43 -15.93 -6.06 -29.91
N SER A 44 -15.65 -5.38 -31.02
CA SER A 44 -15.00 -4.08 -31.05
C SER A 44 -16.00 -3.04 -30.57
N ILE A 45 -16.03 -2.79 -29.25
CA ILE A 45 -16.77 -1.66 -28.67
C ILE A 45 -16.12 -0.38 -29.20
N GLY A 46 -16.70 0.18 -30.26
CA GLY A 46 -16.27 1.42 -30.87
C GLY A 46 -16.52 2.58 -29.91
N PHE A 47 -15.45 3.23 -29.45
CA PHE A 47 -15.57 4.44 -28.63
C PHE A 47 -15.97 5.64 -29.53
N THR A 48 -17.26 5.78 -29.81
CA THR A 48 -17.83 7.00 -30.39
C THR A 48 -17.75 8.13 -29.35
N PRO A 49 -17.07 9.25 -29.63
CA PRO A 49 -17.02 10.39 -28.71
C PRO A 49 -18.35 11.15 -28.76
N LEU A 50 -19.33 10.71 -27.97
CA LEU A 50 -20.55 11.46 -27.66
C LEU A 50 -20.41 12.14 -26.28
N LEU A 51 -21.16 13.23 -26.09
CA LEU A 51 -20.86 14.28 -25.11
C LEU A 51 -21.28 13.98 -23.66
N ASP A 52 -21.82 12.80 -23.39
CA ASP A 52 -22.31 12.38 -22.08
C ASP A 52 -21.38 11.34 -21.46
N ASN A 53 -20.96 11.56 -20.20
CA ASN A 53 -20.23 10.55 -19.42
C ASN A 53 -21.18 9.38 -19.12
N PRO A 54 -20.93 8.15 -19.63
CA PRO A 54 -21.92 7.06 -19.59
C PRO A 54 -22.01 6.35 -18.22
N PHE A 55 -21.55 7.00 -17.15
CA PHE A 55 -21.55 6.47 -15.78
C PHE A 55 -22.01 7.55 -14.78
N PRO A 56 -22.63 7.16 -13.66
CA PRO A 56 -22.85 8.07 -12.54
C PRO A 56 -21.51 8.66 -12.03
N PRO A 57 -21.53 9.81 -11.33
CA PRO A 57 -20.34 10.34 -10.66
C PRO A 57 -19.83 9.38 -9.58
N VAL A 58 -18.72 8.69 -9.84
CA VAL A 58 -18.09 7.75 -8.89
C VAL A 58 -17.14 8.50 -7.94
N TYR A 59 -17.15 8.09 -6.67
CA TYR A 59 -16.28 8.63 -5.61
C TYR A 59 -15.57 7.52 -4.85
N PHE A 60 -14.35 7.78 -4.38
CA PHE A 60 -13.65 6.96 -3.38
C PHE A 60 -13.32 7.80 -2.15
N CYS A 61 -13.87 7.46 -0.99
CA CYS A 61 -13.61 8.15 0.27
C CYS A 61 -13.93 9.67 0.22
N GLY A 62 -14.92 10.06 -0.59
CA GLY A 62 -15.26 11.47 -0.87
C GLY A 62 -14.43 12.12 -1.99
N GLU A 63 -13.33 11.50 -2.45
CA GLU A 63 -12.55 11.98 -3.59
C GLU A 63 -13.23 11.55 -4.90
N ALA A 64 -13.56 12.51 -5.77
CA ALA A 64 -14.16 12.24 -7.06
C ALA A 64 -13.21 11.46 -7.98
N VAL A 65 -13.75 10.46 -8.70
CA VAL A 65 -13.05 9.81 -9.82
C VAL A 65 -13.23 10.69 -11.06
N PRO A 66 -12.15 11.18 -11.72
CA PRO A 66 -12.27 12.04 -12.90
C PRO A 66 -12.65 11.21 -14.14
N LEU A 67 -13.91 10.79 -14.25
CA LEU A 67 -14.38 9.95 -15.36
C LEU A 67 -14.46 10.68 -16.72
N HIS A 68 -14.37 12.01 -16.73
CA HIS A 68 -14.16 12.78 -17.95
C HIS A 68 -12.79 12.52 -18.60
N GLU A 69 -11.81 12.03 -17.83
CA GLU A 69 -10.53 11.56 -18.37
C GLU A 69 -10.71 10.16 -18.97
N GLU A 70 -10.67 10.06 -20.30
CA GLU A 70 -10.88 8.80 -21.03
C GLU A 70 -9.98 7.67 -20.49
N ALA A 71 -8.72 7.98 -20.18
CA ALA A 71 -7.76 7.03 -19.63
C ALA A 71 -8.15 6.49 -18.24
N VAL A 72 -8.94 7.24 -17.46
CA VAL A 72 -9.47 6.85 -16.15
C VAL A 72 -10.75 6.04 -16.30
N ALA A 73 -11.69 6.51 -17.14
CA ALA A 73 -12.91 5.78 -17.48
C ALA A 73 -12.61 4.39 -18.05
N ARG A 74 -11.73 4.29 -19.07
CA ARG A 74 -11.28 3.00 -19.65
C ARG A 74 -10.67 2.06 -18.60
N ARG A 75 -10.00 2.57 -17.56
CA ARG A 75 -9.42 1.76 -16.46
C ARG A 75 -10.49 1.26 -15.49
N LEU A 76 -11.52 2.06 -15.20
CA LEU A 76 -12.67 1.63 -14.40
C LEU A 76 -13.52 0.60 -15.15
N ILE A 77 -13.90 0.85 -16.41
CA ILE A 77 -14.59 -0.12 -17.29
C ILE A 77 -13.83 -1.46 -17.30
N SER A 78 -12.52 -1.40 -17.55
CA SER A 78 -11.67 -2.59 -17.58
C SER A 78 -11.65 -3.36 -16.25
N ALA A 79 -11.84 -2.69 -15.10
CA ALA A 79 -11.96 -3.35 -13.80
C ALA A 79 -13.37 -3.95 -13.58
N LEU A 80 -14.42 -3.20 -13.92
CA LEU A 80 -15.82 -3.65 -13.88
C LEU A 80 -16.02 -4.91 -14.72
N SER A 81 -15.66 -4.89 -16.02
CA SER A 81 -15.88 -6.02 -16.92
C SER A 81 -15.06 -7.27 -16.55
N ARG A 82 -13.83 -7.12 -16.01
CA ARG A 82 -13.05 -8.27 -15.50
C ARG A 82 -13.69 -8.95 -14.29
N ASN A 83 -14.38 -8.18 -13.45
CA ASN A 83 -15.14 -8.67 -12.31
C ASN A 83 -16.49 -9.28 -12.77
N ALA A 84 -17.14 -8.66 -13.75
CA ALA A 84 -18.44 -9.04 -14.30
C ALA A 84 -18.51 -10.45 -14.94
N VAL A 85 -17.39 -10.99 -15.42
CA VAL A 85 -17.33 -12.34 -16.01
C VAL A 85 -17.38 -13.45 -14.94
N GLN A 86 -17.10 -13.15 -13.67
CA GLN A 86 -16.91 -14.16 -12.61
C GLN A 86 -18.09 -14.27 -11.64
N ALA A 87 -19.31 -14.40 -12.17
CA ALA A 87 -20.57 -14.38 -11.39
C ALA A 87 -20.57 -15.24 -10.11
N ARG A 88 -20.16 -16.51 -10.18
CA ARG A 88 -20.12 -17.41 -9.00
C ARG A 88 -19.13 -16.96 -7.94
N SER A 89 -17.96 -16.46 -8.34
CA SER A 89 -16.97 -15.88 -7.42
C SER A 89 -17.50 -14.61 -6.77
N MET A 90 -18.19 -13.77 -7.55
CA MET A 90 -18.74 -12.49 -7.09
C MET A 90 -19.86 -12.68 -6.07
N MET A 91 -20.73 -13.68 -6.23
CA MET A 91 -21.74 -14.02 -5.22
C MET A 91 -21.09 -14.40 -3.88
N ARG A 92 -20.07 -15.27 -3.90
CA ARG A 92 -19.33 -15.66 -2.68
C ARG A 92 -18.63 -14.48 -2.02
N LEU A 93 -18.03 -13.59 -2.81
CA LEU A 93 -17.42 -12.34 -2.33
C LEU A 93 -18.45 -11.40 -1.70
N ARG A 94 -19.66 -11.31 -2.27
CA ARG A 94 -20.78 -10.49 -1.77
C ARG A 94 -21.38 -11.06 -0.47
N GLN A 95 -21.52 -12.38 -0.36
CA GLN A 95 -21.92 -13.07 0.87
C GLN A 95 -20.91 -12.82 2.00
N ARG A 96 -19.61 -13.00 1.74
CA ARG A 96 -18.55 -12.67 2.71
C ARG A 96 -18.57 -11.18 3.08
N ALA A 97 -18.71 -10.29 2.11
CA ALA A 97 -18.80 -8.85 2.37
C ALA A 97 -19.96 -8.50 3.30
N ALA A 98 -21.15 -9.10 3.12
CA ALA A 98 -22.29 -8.88 4.00
C ALA A 98 -22.04 -9.33 5.46
N ALA A 99 -21.33 -10.44 5.66
CA ALA A 99 -20.99 -10.94 7.00
C ALA A 99 -19.86 -10.13 7.68
N PHE A 100 -18.84 -9.71 6.94
CA PHE A 100 -17.64 -9.07 7.49
C PHE A 100 -17.70 -7.53 7.56
N PHE A 101 -18.42 -6.85 6.66
CA PHE A 101 -18.47 -5.39 6.64
C PHE A 101 -19.07 -4.80 7.95
N PRO A 102 -20.13 -5.36 8.56
CA PRO A 102 -20.65 -4.89 9.85
C PRO A 102 -19.64 -4.96 11.01
N LEU A 103 -18.65 -5.86 10.93
CA LEU A 103 -17.56 -5.96 11.92
C LEU A 103 -16.44 -4.94 11.64
N ILE A 104 -16.16 -4.66 10.37
CA ILE A 104 -15.07 -3.78 9.93
C ILE A 104 -15.46 -2.29 10.04
N GLU A 105 -16.69 -1.93 9.69
CA GLU A 105 -17.16 -0.53 9.65
C GLU A 105 -17.04 0.21 11.01
N PRO A 106 -17.38 -0.39 12.17
CA PRO A 106 -17.15 0.23 13.48
C PRO A 106 -15.68 0.44 13.85
N VAL A 107 -14.74 -0.33 13.25
CA VAL A 107 -13.30 -0.11 13.43
C VAL A 107 -12.85 1.07 12.56
N LEU A 108 -13.26 1.10 11.29
CA LEU A 108 -12.97 2.21 10.37
C LEU A 108 -13.47 3.55 10.95
N ALA A 109 -14.71 3.57 11.45
CA ALA A 109 -15.32 4.76 12.05
C ALA A 109 -14.55 5.28 13.27
N ARG A 110 -14.08 4.40 14.17
CA ARG A 110 -13.27 4.79 15.36
C ARG A 110 -11.91 5.42 15.02
N TYR A 111 -11.44 5.26 13.79
CA TYR A 111 -10.19 5.83 13.29
C TYR A 111 -10.41 6.93 12.24
N ASP A 112 -11.63 7.48 12.11
CA ASP A 112 -12.15 8.32 11.02
C ASP A 112 -11.67 7.89 9.61
N ILE A 113 -11.59 6.57 9.37
CA ILE A 113 -11.32 6.02 8.04
C ILE A 113 -12.66 5.91 7.30
N PRO A 114 -12.80 6.47 6.08
CA PRO A 114 -14.05 6.37 5.33
C PRO A 114 -14.43 4.92 5.01
N ALA A 115 -15.73 4.61 5.09
CA ALA A 115 -16.25 3.25 5.00
C ALA A 115 -15.89 2.51 3.69
N ASP A 116 -15.59 3.22 2.61
CA ASP A 116 -15.09 2.65 1.34
C ASP A 116 -13.82 1.77 1.52
N PHE A 117 -13.04 1.95 2.59
CA PHE A 117 -11.89 1.08 2.88
C PHE A 117 -12.28 -0.36 3.29
N LYS A 118 -13.55 -0.65 3.60
CA LYS A 118 -14.02 -2.03 3.84
C LYS A 118 -13.84 -2.95 2.62
N TYR A 119 -13.80 -2.38 1.42
CA TYR A 119 -13.53 -3.11 0.17
C TYR A 119 -12.03 -3.45 -0.02
N LEU A 120 -11.13 -2.90 0.80
CA LEU A 120 -9.69 -3.19 0.70
C LEU A 120 -9.34 -4.64 1.10
N PRO A 121 -9.76 -5.19 2.26
CA PRO A 121 -9.52 -6.60 2.60
C PRO A 121 -10.24 -7.58 1.67
N LEU A 122 -11.33 -7.15 1.00
CA LEU A 122 -11.96 -7.91 -0.08
C LEU A 122 -11.04 -8.01 -1.32
N VAL A 123 -10.32 -6.93 -1.65
CA VAL A 123 -9.34 -6.86 -2.75
C VAL A 123 -8.03 -7.58 -2.42
N GLU A 124 -7.61 -7.59 -1.15
CA GLU A 124 -6.38 -8.23 -0.68
C GLU A 124 -6.51 -9.74 -0.49
N SER A 125 -7.51 -10.22 0.27
CA SER A 125 -7.61 -11.65 0.63
C SER A 125 -8.93 -12.33 0.29
N ALA A 126 -9.86 -11.66 -0.41
CA ALA A 126 -11.24 -12.15 -0.58
C ALA A 126 -11.95 -12.44 0.77
N LEU A 127 -11.61 -11.63 1.79
CA LEU A 127 -12.02 -11.80 3.19
C LEU A 127 -11.70 -13.19 3.78
N VAL A 128 -10.56 -13.78 3.36
CA VAL A 128 -10.00 -15.00 3.97
C VAL A 128 -8.99 -14.61 5.05
N GLY A 129 -9.23 -15.05 6.29
CA GLY A 129 -8.31 -14.82 7.42
C GLY A 129 -7.04 -15.65 7.37
N THR A 130 -7.07 -16.83 6.76
CA THR A 130 -5.94 -17.76 6.59
C THR A 130 -5.05 -17.49 5.37
N ALA A 131 -5.36 -16.47 4.56
CA ALA A 131 -4.66 -16.20 3.32
C ALA A 131 -3.22 -15.75 3.57
N ILE A 132 -2.25 -16.38 2.88
CA ILE A 132 -0.83 -16.03 2.90
C ILE A 132 -0.34 -15.89 1.45
N SER A 133 0.21 -14.73 1.12
CA SER A 133 0.83 -14.48 -0.19
C SER A 133 2.23 -15.08 -0.30
N VAL A 134 2.70 -15.29 -1.54
CA VAL A 134 4.08 -15.73 -1.85
C VAL A 134 5.16 -14.79 -1.27
N LYS A 135 4.81 -13.53 -0.98
CA LYS A 135 5.70 -12.53 -0.36
C LYS A 135 5.67 -12.53 1.18
N GLY A 136 4.84 -13.39 1.81
CA GLY A 136 4.71 -13.49 3.26
C GLY A 136 3.73 -12.51 3.91
N ALA A 137 3.06 -11.65 3.13
CA ALA A 137 1.89 -10.91 3.60
C ALA A 137 0.76 -11.89 3.98
N ALA A 138 0.01 -11.64 5.05
CA ALA A 138 -1.01 -12.56 5.54
C ALA A 138 -2.24 -11.86 6.14
N GLY A 139 -3.32 -12.63 6.29
CA GLY A 139 -4.55 -12.19 6.95
C GLY A 139 -5.54 -11.48 6.02
N TYR A 140 -6.68 -11.06 6.60
CA TYR A 140 -7.72 -10.28 5.93
C TYR A 140 -7.18 -9.06 5.18
N TRP A 141 -6.23 -8.38 5.81
CA TRP A 141 -5.66 -7.12 5.34
C TRP A 141 -4.30 -7.27 4.61
N GLN A 142 -3.84 -8.51 4.36
CA GLN A 142 -2.53 -8.85 3.78
C GLN A 142 -1.39 -7.97 4.33
N LEU A 143 -1.24 -7.95 5.67
CA LEU A 143 -0.15 -7.20 6.30
C LEU A 143 1.16 -8.00 6.16
N MET A 144 2.23 -7.33 5.73
CA MET A 144 3.59 -7.88 5.75
C MET A 144 4.03 -8.17 7.20
N PRO A 145 4.86 -9.20 7.47
CA PRO A 145 5.19 -9.60 8.84
C PRO A 145 5.83 -8.47 9.64
N ASP A 146 6.72 -7.71 9.02
CA ASP A 146 7.42 -6.61 9.68
C ASP A 146 6.46 -5.44 9.92
N THR A 147 5.72 -4.99 8.90
CA THR A 147 4.67 -3.96 9.03
C THR A 147 3.65 -4.30 10.12
N ALA A 148 3.27 -5.57 10.26
CA ALA A 148 2.38 -6.03 11.32
C ALA A 148 3.02 -5.94 12.72
N ARG A 149 4.26 -6.42 12.92
CA ARG A 149 4.97 -6.29 14.21
C ARG A 149 5.25 -4.84 14.58
N GLU A 150 5.66 -4.04 13.59
CA GLU A 150 5.86 -2.60 13.69
C GLU A 150 4.54 -1.85 14.03
N LEU A 151 3.37 -2.41 13.65
CA LEU A 151 2.02 -1.98 14.08
C LEU A 151 1.58 -2.54 15.44
N GLY A 152 2.38 -3.39 16.10
CA GLY A 152 2.04 -3.99 17.40
C GLY A 152 1.32 -5.33 17.34
N LEU A 153 1.18 -5.94 16.17
CA LEU A 153 0.64 -7.29 16.07
C LEU A 153 1.70 -8.32 16.46
N THR A 154 1.31 -9.28 17.29
CA THR A 154 2.11 -10.48 17.56
C THR A 154 2.20 -11.31 16.27
N VAL A 155 3.40 -11.46 15.70
CA VAL A 155 3.65 -12.30 14.53
C VAL A 155 4.75 -13.31 14.83
N THR A 156 4.32 -14.45 15.34
CA THR A 156 5.12 -15.64 15.68
C THR A 156 4.61 -16.86 14.91
N ARG A 157 5.27 -18.02 15.02
CA ARG A 157 4.83 -19.25 14.36
C ARG A 157 3.48 -19.76 14.88
N ASP A 158 3.28 -19.66 16.19
CA ASP A 158 2.16 -20.31 16.89
C ASP A 158 1.04 -19.31 17.23
N HIS A 159 1.34 -18.00 17.15
CA HIS A 159 0.36 -16.92 17.25
C HIS A 159 0.69 -15.81 16.22
N ASP A 160 -0.17 -15.64 15.22
CA ASP A 160 -0.08 -14.59 14.19
C ASP A 160 -1.39 -13.79 14.16
N GLU A 161 -1.38 -12.62 14.80
CA GLU A 161 -2.56 -11.77 14.96
C GLU A 161 -3.04 -11.13 13.66
N ARG A 162 -2.27 -11.23 12.56
CA ARG A 162 -2.74 -10.86 11.22
C ARG A 162 -3.96 -11.69 10.80
N LEU A 163 -4.07 -12.91 11.32
CA LEU A 163 -5.16 -13.84 11.02
C LEU A 163 -6.44 -13.57 11.85
N ASN A 164 -6.35 -12.77 12.93
CA ASN A 164 -7.52 -12.27 13.67
C ASN A 164 -8.10 -11.05 12.95
N LEU A 165 -9.42 -11.02 12.74
CA LEU A 165 -10.09 -9.93 12.03
C LEU A 165 -9.94 -8.58 12.74
N MET A 166 -10.21 -8.52 14.04
CA MET A 166 -10.28 -7.25 14.77
C MET A 166 -8.90 -6.61 14.94
N ARG A 167 -7.90 -7.40 15.32
CA ARG A 167 -6.51 -6.94 15.48
C ARG A 167 -5.90 -6.52 14.15
N SER A 168 -6.07 -7.31 13.09
CA SER A 168 -5.60 -6.90 11.75
C SER A 168 -6.32 -5.67 11.21
N THR A 169 -7.61 -5.48 11.54
CA THR A 169 -8.37 -4.27 11.17
C THR A 169 -7.92 -3.03 11.95
N ASP A 170 -7.72 -3.12 13.27
CA ASP A 170 -7.14 -2.04 14.10
C ASP A 170 -5.79 -1.56 13.53
N ALA A 171 -4.88 -2.50 13.30
CA ALA A 171 -3.57 -2.25 12.73
C ALA A 171 -3.67 -1.62 11.33
N ALA A 172 -4.54 -2.14 10.45
CA ALA A 172 -4.74 -1.60 9.11
C ALA A 172 -5.34 -0.18 9.13
N CYS A 173 -6.31 0.11 10.01
CA CYS A 173 -6.89 1.45 10.18
C CYS A 173 -5.82 2.47 10.60
N ARG A 174 -4.96 2.09 11.55
CA ARG A 174 -3.84 2.92 12.01
C ARG A 174 -2.80 3.16 10.93
N TYR A 175 -2.50 2.14 10.11
CA TYR A 175 -1.62 2.31 8.94
C TYR A 175 -2.26 3.22 7.87
N LEU A 176 -3.54 3.03 7.57
CA LEU A 176 -4.29 3.90 6.63
C LEU A 176 -4.33 5.35 7.10
N ARG A 177 -4.50 5.62 8.41
CA ARG A 177 -4.40 6.99 8.95
C ARG A 177 -3.00 7.57 8.82
N PHE A 178 -1.94 6.79 9.09
CA PHE A 178 -0.56 7.22 8.87
C PHE A 178 -0.31 7.57 7.39
N LEU A 179 -0.77 6.73 6.45
CA LEU A 179 -0.67 6.98 5.02
C LEU A 179 -1.43 8.26 4.61
N TYR A 180 -2.66 8.44 5.08
CA TYR A 180 -3.45 9.64 4.82
C TYR A 180 -2.78 10.90 5.38
N ASN A 181 -2.35 10.90 6.64
CA ASN A 181 -1.68 12.04 7.27
C ASN A 181 -0.41 12.46 6.53
N ARG A 182 0.28 11.55 5.84
CA ARG A 182 1.47 11.86 5.04
C ARG A 182 1.16 12.29 3.59
N LEU A 183 0.04 11.83 3.03
CA LEU A 183 -0.28 12.00 1.60
C LEU A 183 -1.36 13.07 1.35
N GLY A 184 -2.25 13.34 2.30
CA GLY A 184 -3.36 14.27 2.18
C GLY A 184 -4.48 13.80 1.25
N SER A 185 -4.50 12.50 0.91
CA SER A 185 -5.50 11.91 0.01
C SER A 185 -5.67 10.42 0.28
N TRP A 186 -6.91 9.96 0.23
CA TRP A 186 -7.32 8.57 0.38
C TRP A 186 -7.02 7.72 -0.86
N THR A 187 -7.17 8.27 -2.08
CA THR A 187 -6.75 7.55 -3.31
C THR A 187 -5.23 7.34 -3.35
N LEU A 188 -4.45 8.31 -2.84
CA LEU A 188 -3.02 8.11 -2.62
C LEU A 188 -2.73 7.14 -1.46
N ALA A 189 -3.48 7.19 -0.37
CA ALA A 189 -3.30 6.26 0.75
C ALA A 189 -3.53 4.80 0.33
N ALA A 190 -4.61 4.50 -0.40
CA ALA A 190 -4.86 3.17 -0.97
C ALA A 190 -3.73 2.71 -1.90
N ALA A 191 -3.17 3.61 -2.73
CA ALA A 191 -2.03 3.29 -3.57
C ALA A 191 -0.72 3.06 -2.78
N ALA A 192 -0.52 3.77 -1.67
CA ALA A 192 0.63 3.58 -0.78
C ALA A 192 0.51 2.31 0.07
N TYR A 193 -0.70 1.84 0.35
CA TYR A 193 -0.95 0.56 1.02
C TYR A 193 -0.37 -0.60 0.20
N ASN A 194 -0.74 -0.68 -1.09
CA ASN A 194 -0.26 -1.73 -2.01
C ASN A 194 1.21 -1.56 -2.45
N ASN A 195 1.69 -0.34 -2.72
CA ASN A 195 3.05 -0.13 -3.25
C ASN A 195 4.13 0.08 -2.17
N GLY A 196 3.72 0.38 -0.94
CA GLY A 196 4.58 0.97 0.09
C GLY A 196 4.77 2.49 -0.12
N ILE A 197 4.66 3.26 0.95
CA ILE A 197 4.68 4.74 0.88
C ILE A 197 5.97 5.32 0.27
N GLY A 198 7.13 4.70 0.51
CA GLY A 198 8.42 5.15 -0.04
C GLY A 198 8.44 5.15 -1.57
N ASN A 199 7.84 4.12 -2.20
CA ASN A 199 7.75 4.01 -3.65
C ASN A 199 6.73 5.01 -4.23
N LEU A 200 5.62 5.26 -3.54
CA LEU A 200 4.66 6.27 -3.97
C LEU A 200 5.27 7.69 -3.88
N LEU A 201 5.93 8.03 -2.78
CA LEU A 201 6.64 9.31 -2.61
C LEU A 201 7.84 9.47 -3.57
N SER A 202 8.47 8.36 -3.99
CA SER A 202 9.47 8.37 -5.07
C SER A 202 8.82 8.69 -6.43
N ASN A 203 7.64 8.14 -6.71
CA ASN A 203 6.89 8.44 -7.94
C ASN A 203 6.32 9.87 -7.97
N ILE A 204 5.75 10.36 -6.85
CA ILE A 204 5.24 11.73 -6.70
C ILE A 204 6.35 12.73 -7.02
N ARG A 205 7.52 12.62 -6.35
CA ARG A 205 8.66 13.51 -6.58
C ARG A 205 9.23 13.42 -8.00
N ARG A 206 9.38 12.21 -8.55
CA ARG A 206 9.91 12.00 -9.92
C ARG A 206 8.98 12.57 -11.01
N GLN A 207 7.68 12.61 -10.78
CA GLN A 207 6.68 12.98 -11.78
C GLN A 207 6.07 14.37 -11.55
N GLN A 208 6.40 15.03 -10.43
CA GLN A 208 5.81 16.30 -9.97
C GLN A 208 4.27 16.29 -10.01
N LYS A 209 3.68 15.19 -9.52
CA LYS A 209 2.23 14.95 -9.49
C LYS A 209 1.80 14.34 -8.17
N ARG A 210 0.80 14.94 -7.50
CA ARG A 210 0.25 14.49 -6.21
C ARG A 210 -1.22 14.08 -6.33
N ASN A 211 -1.54 13.29 -7.37
CA ASN A 211 -2.88 12.76 -7.63
C ASN A 211 -2.75 11.35 -8.24
N TYR A 212 -3.51 10.37 -7.74
CA TYR A 212 -3.41 8.97 -8.15
C TYR A 212 -3.64 8.76 -9.66
N TYR A 213 -4.67 9.40 -10.22
CA TYR A 213 -5.13 9.17 -11.59
C TYR A 213 -4.08 9.59 -12.63
N TYR A 214 -3.33 10.66 -12.32
CA TYR A 214 -2.32 11.23 -13.21
C TYR A 214 -0.90 10.69 -12.99
N LEU A 215 -0.69 9.81 -12.00
CA LEU A 215 0.60 9.16 -11.73
C LEU A 215 0.80 7.91 -12.59
N ARG A 216 1.97 7.81 -13.23
CA ARG A 216 2.47 6.58 -13.86
C ARG A 216 3.00 5.66 -12.76
N LEU A 217 2.12 4.82 -12.23
CA LEU A 217 2.44 3.76 -11.27
C LEU A 217 2.72 2.42 -12.00
N ASN A 218 3.18 1.41 -11.27
CA ASN A 218 3.34 0.07 -11.83
C ASN A 218 1.97 -0.57 -12.20
N ALA A 219 2.00 -1.67 -12.95
CA ALA A 219 0.79 -2.31 -13.48
C ALA A 219 -0.13 -2.95 -12.42
N GLU A 220 0.34 -3.08 -11.17
CA GLU A 220 -0.41 -3.63 -10.03
C GLU A 220 -1.16 -2.49 -9.32
N THR A 221 -0.42 -1.55 -8.71
CA THR A 221 -0.96 -0.38 -8.01
C THR A 221 -1.75 0.54 -8.93
N GLY A 222 -1.35 0.65 -10.20
CA GLY A 222 -2.09 1.37 -11.23
C GLY A 222 -3.44 0.73 -11.62
N LYS A 223 -3.74 -0.48 -11.15
CA LYS A 223 -5.06 -1.13 -11.26
C LYS A 223 -5.76 -1.25 -9.90
N TYR A 224 -5.01 -1.15 -8.80
CA TYR A 224 -5.47 -1.44 -7.43
C TYR A 224 -6.71 -0.65 -7.01
N LEU A 225 -6.70 0.68 -7.11
CA LEU A 225 -7.88 1.50 -6.78
C LEU A 225 -9.10 1.15 -7.65
N TYR A 226 -8.87 0.88 -8.94
CA TYR A 226 -9.95 0.47 -9.85
C TYR A 226 -10.53 -0.91 -9.50
N ARG A 227 -9.76 -1.82 -8.88
CA ARG A 227 -10.29 -3.08 -8.31
C ARG A 227 -11.21 -2.79 -7.12
N ILE A 228 -10.81 -1.90 -6.21
CA ILE A 228 -11.60 -1.49 -5.04
C ILE A 228 -12.92 -0.84 -5.51
N LEU A 229 -12.83 0.16 -6.40
CA LEU A 229 -13.99 0.81 -7.02
C LEU A 229 -14.91 -0.21 -7.70
N ALA A 230 -14.37 -1.12 -8.51
CA ALA A 230 -15.21 -2.11 -9.19
C ALA A 230 -15.95 -3.07 -8.23
N PHE A 231 -15.45 -3.33 -7.02
CA PHE A 231 -16.22 -4.07 -6.01
C PHE A 231 -17.24 -3.19 -5.27
N LYS A 232 -16.90 -1.92 -5.00
CA LYS A 232 -17.85 -0.95 -4.44
C LYS A 232 -19.06 -0.80 -5.35
N GLU A 233 -18.82 -0.35 -6.57
CA GLU A 233 -19.84 0.01 -7.54
C GLU A 233 -20.74 -1.18 -7.94
N LEU A 234 -20.18 -2.39 -8.09
CA LEU A 234 -20.97 -3.60 -8.35
C LEU A 234 -21.75 -4.11 -7.13
N PHE A 235 -21.41 -3.71 -5.90
CA PHE A 235 -22.14 -4.11 -4.68
C PHE A 235 -23.17 -3.06 -4.23
N THR A 236 -22.97 -1.77 -4.54
CA THR A 236 -23.90 -0.69 -4.18
C THR A 236 -24.83 -0.30 -5.32
N HIS A 237 -24.35 -0.25 -6.56
CA HIS A 237 -25.07 0.30 -7.73
C HIS A 237 -24.99 -0.62 -8.97
N PRO A 238 -25.22 -1.94 -8.88
CA PRO A 238 -25.06 -2.87 -10.01
C PRO A 238 -25.92 -2.55 -11.24
N VAL A 239 -27.09 -1.93 -11.04
CA VAL A 239 -28.02 -1.55 -12.12
C VAL A 239 -27.43 -0.50 -13.06
N ASP A 240 -26.63 0.43 -12.52
CA ASP A 240 -26.01 1.53 -13.28
C ASP A 240 -24.96 1.03 -14.27
N TYR A 241 -24.51 -0.21 -14.10
CA TYR A 241 -23.52 -0.88 -14.95
C TYR A 241 -24.10 -2.04 -15.77
N ARG A 242 -25.44 -2.16 -15.86
CA ARG A 242 -26.15 -3.22 -16.60
C ARG A 242 -25.65 -3.45 -18.04
N GLU A 243 -25.14 -2.42 -18.70
CA GLU A 243 -24.69 -2.47 -20.10
C GLU A 243 -23.22 -2.94 -20.23
N LEU A 244 -22.49 -3.00 -19.11
CA LEU A 244 -21.12 -3.52 -19.01
C LEU A 244 -21.04 -4.93 -18.39
N ILE A 245 -22.13 -5.43 -17.78
CA ILE A 245 -22.14 -6.70 -17.03
C ILE A 245 -23.17 -7.67 -17.62
N PRO A 246 -22.89 -8.99 -17.70
CA PRO A 246 -23.86 -9.95 -18.19
C PRO A 246 -25.13 -10.00 -17.31
N GLU A 247 -26.30 -10.16 -17.91
CA GLU A 247 -27.57 -10.32 -17.19
C GLU A 247 -27.53 -11.37 -16.04
N PRO A 248 -26.89 -12.56 -16.19
CA PRO A 248 -26.73 -13.49 -15.07
C PRO A 248 -25.92 -12.94 -13.89
N MET A 249 -25.01 -11.98 -14.11
CA MET A 249 -24.30 -11.27 -13.04
C MET A 249 -25.22 -10.22 -12.41
N LEU A 250 -25.90 -9.38 -13.20
CA LEU A 250 -26.84 -8.37 -12.72
C LEU A 250 -27.94 -8.99 -11.84
N ALA A 251 -28.58 -10.06 -12.33
CA ALA A 251 -29.58 -10.82 -11.58
C ALA A 251 -29.02 -11.48 -10.30
N SER A 252 -27.71 -11.75 -10.23
CA SER A 252 -27.05 -12.30 -9.04
C SER A 252 -26.64 -11.22 -8.02
N LEU A 253 -26.36 -10.00 -8.49
CA LEU A 253 -26.08 -8.84 -7.64
C LEU A 253 -27.37 -8.18 -7.11
N ASN A 254 -28.48 -8.27 -7.85
CA ASN A 254 -29.79 -7.73 -7.45
C ASN A 254 -30.57 -8.63 -6.48
N LYS A 255 -30.27 -9.93 -6.39
CA LYS A 255 -30.85 -10.81 -5.35
C LYS A 255 -30.51 -10.28 -3.95
N PRO A 256 -31.39 -10.41 -2.94
CA PRO A 256 -31.00 -10.20 -1.56
C PRO A 256 -29.85 -11.16 -1.20
N VAL A 257 -28.98 -10.75 -0.28
CA VAL A 257 -28.00 -11.68 0.29
C VAL A 257 -28.78 -12.61 1.23
N MET A 258 -28.99 -13.85 0.79
CA MET A 258 -29.64 -14.88 1.60
C MET A 258 -28.71 -15.24 2.76
N ASP A 259 -29.26 -15.22 3.97
CA ASP A 259 -28.58 -15.70 5.17
C ASP A 259 -28.63 -17.24 5.20
N GLU A 260 -27.83 -17.87 4.34
CA GLU A 260 -27.80 -19.34 4.21
C GLU A 260 -27.01 -19.99 5.34
N SER A 261 -27.65 -20.04 6.51
CA SER A 261 -27.31 -20.90 7.63
C SER A 261 -27.53 -22.39 7.28
N GLY A 262 -26.75 -22.90 6.32
CA GLY A 262 -26.60 -24.33 6.02
C GLY A 262 -26.98 -24.77 4.60
N SER A 263 -26.02 -24.75 3.66
CA SER A 263 -26.03 -25.67 2.51
C SER A 263 -24.62 -25.99 2.01
N GLN A 264 -24.16 -27.19 2.39
CA GLN A 264 -22.95 -27.92 1.94
C GLN A 264 -21.58 -27.22 2.12
N ALA A 265 -20.67 -27.96 2.75
CA ALA A 265 -19.36 -27.47 3.13
C ALA A 265 -18.36 -27.45 1.95
N ASP A 266 -17.68 -26.32 1.82
CA ASP A 266 -16.21 -26.32 1.91
C ASP A 266 -15.76 -25.03 2.62
N GLU A 267 -14.75 -25.15 3.49
CA GLU A 267 -14.12 -24.04 4.24
C GLU A 267 -15.06 -23.16 5.11
N VAL A 268 -15.56 -23.74 6.21
CA VAL A 268 -16.08 -23.13 7.45
C VAL A 268 -16.47 -21.63 7.37
N LEU A 269 -17.76 -21.36 7.10
CA LEU A 269 -18.38 -20.17 7.66
C LEU A 269 -18.55 -20.38 9.19
N PHE A 270 -18.20 -19.35 9.94
CA PHE A 270 -17.85 -19.40 11.37
C PHE A 270 -18.99 -19.88 12.29
N ASP A 271 -18.63 -20.50 13.43
CA ASP A 271 -19.52 -20.70 14.58
C ASP A 271 -20.08 -19.33 15.01
N GLU A 272 -21.40 -19.26 15.22
CA GLU A 272 -22.15 -18.08 15.67
C GLU A 272 -21.52 -17.41 16.90
N LYS A 273 -20.93 -18.21 17.81
CA LYS A 273 -20.20 -17.71 18.99
C LYS A 273 -18.94 -16.94 18.63
N VAL A 274 -18.29 -17.25 17.51
CA VAL A 274 -17.13 -16.50 17.02
C VAL A 274 -17.57 -15.13 16.53
N MET A 275 -18.69 -15.02 15.81
CA MET A 275 -19.25 -13.72 15.40
C MET A 275 -19.59 -12.84 16.62
N VAL A 276 -20.35 -13.37 17.58
CA VAL A 276 -20.71 -12.66 18.83
C VAL A 276 -19.46 -12.26 19.64
N ASN A 277 -18.39 -13.05 19.60
CA ASN A 277 -17.11 -12.70 20.24
C ASN A 277 -16.32 -11.65 19.45
N LEU A 278 -16.34 -11.67 18.11
CA LEU A 278 -15.72 -10.64 17.26
C LEU A 278 -16.44 -9.29 17.40
N GLU A 279 -17.77 -9.27 17.51
CA GLU A 279 -18.54 -8.06 17.85
C GLU A 279 -18.16 -7.49 19.22
N ARG A 280 -17.91 -8.35 20.21
CA ARG A 280 -17.43 -7.93 21.54
C ARG A 280 -15.99 -7.45 21.52
N GLU A 281 -15.08 -8.13 20.79
CA GLU A 281 -13.70 -7.66 20.57
C GLU A 281 -13.70 -6.34 19.76
N ALA A 282 -14.70 -6.10 18.90
CA ALA A 282 -14.90 -4.81 18.23
C ALA A 282 -15.29 -3.70 19.21
N VAL A 283 -16.13 -3.97 20.22
CA VAL A 283 -16.53 -2.98 21.22
C VAL A 283 -15.43 -2.72 22.27
N SER A 284 -14.60 -3.72 22.61
CA SER A 284 -13.53 -3.55 23.58
C SER A 284 -12.31 -2.80 23.02
N SER A 285 -11.93 -1.72 23.72
CA SER A 285 -10.67 -0.93 23.69
C SER A 285 -9.61 -1.20 22.60
N PRO A 286 -9.15 -0.15 21.86
CA PRO A 286 -8.15 -0.29 20.79
C PRO A 286 -6.76 -0.72 21.31
N LEU A 287 -5.95 -1.30 20.42
CA LEU A 287 -4.56 -1.64 20.73
C LEU A 287 -3.71 -0.36 20.84
N PRO A 288 -2.81 -0.24 21.84
CA PRO A 288 -1.90 0.89 21.95
C PRO A 288 -1.00 0.99 20.71
N LEU A 289 -0.85 2.19 20.13
CA LEU A 289 -0.02 2.44 18.95
C LEU A 289 1.48 2.22 19.21
N PRO A 290 2.18 1.28 18.54
CA PRO A 290 3.64 1.30 18.47
C PRO A 290 4.10 2.04 17.22
N ALA A 291 5.34 2.54 17.27
CA ALA A 291 5.95 3.28 16.17
C ALA A 291 6.48 2.32 15.10
N LEU A 292 6.06 2.52 13.86
CA LEU A 292 6.40 1.60 12.76
C LEU A 292 7.91 1.66 12.39
N GLY A 293 8.78 0.80 12.96
CA GLY A 293 10.11 0.67 12.33
C GLY A 293 11.32 -0.18 12.80
N GLN A 294 11.39 -1.50 12.53
CA GLN A 294 12.63 -2.32 12.34
C GLN A 294 12.32 -3.59 11.48
N GLY A 295 13.12 -4.08 10.51
CA GLY A 295 14.40 -3.62 9.89
C GLY A 295 15.37 -4.78 9.56
N LEU A 296 15.85 -4.97 8.31
CA LEU A 296 16.75 -6.10 7.91
C LEU A 296 17.85 -5.77 6.84
N SER A 297 18.84 -6.66 6.75
CA SER A 297 20.21 -6.58 6.15
C SER A 297 20.53 -7.77 5.19
N ALA A 298 21.72 -8.04 4.62
CA ALA A 298 22.81 -7.25 3.98
C ALA A 298 23.85 -8.23 3.33
N GLY A 299 24.75 -7.75 2.45
CA GLY A 299 25.89 -8.47 1.83
C GLY A 299 26.19 -7.95 0.40
N ASP A 300 27.27 -7.21 0.06
CA ASP A 300 28.74 -7.47 0.15
C ASP A 300 29.19 -8.46 -0.97
N GLN A 301 30.22 -8.28 -1.82
CA GLN A 301 31.51 -7.56 -1.69
C GLN A 301 31.89 -6.57 -2.83
N ARG A 302 33.01 -6.80 -3.56
CA ARG A 302 33.84 -5.82 -4.32
C ARG A 302 34.73 -6.56 -5.38
N PRO A 303 35.54 -5.88 -6.22
CA PRO A 303 35.27 -4.75 -7.15
C PRO A 303 35.90 -5.10 -8.55
N GLU A 304 36.22 -4.23 -9.53
CA GLU A 304 36.00 -2.78 -9.74
C GLU A 304 34.82 -2.55 -10.74
N ASP A 305 34.85 -1.88 -11.90
CA ASP A 305 35.87 -1.19 -12.72
C ASP A 305 35.27 0.14 -13.28
N LEU A 306 36.08 0.99 -13.91
CA LEU A 306 35.69 2.36 -14.28
C LEU A 306 34.89 2.44 -15.60
N PRO A 307 34.07 3.51 -15.81
CA PRO A 307 33.56 4.49 -14.84
C PRO A 307 32.02 4.65 -14.87
N LEU A 308 31.41 4.96 -13.73
CA LEU A 308 30.02 5.41 -13.65
C LEU A 308 29.89 6.64 -12.73
N PRO A 309 28.96 7.58 -13.00
CA PRO A 309 28.70 8.71 -12.11
C PRO A 309 28.28 8.19 -10.73
N ASN A 310 28.90 8.72 -9.68
CA ASN A 310 28.90 8.05 -8.38
C ASN A 310 27.51 8.10 -7.74
N ALA A 311 27.00 6.95 -7.28
CA ALA A 311 25.64 6.82 -6.76
C ALA A 311 25.40 7.58 -5.42
N ALA A 312 26.42 8.28 -4.93
CA ALA A 312 26.35 9.23 -3.82
C ALA A 312 25.81 10.61 -4.23
N ASP A 313 25.89 11.02 -5.49
CA ASP A 313 25.78 12.44 -5.87
C ASP A 313 24.33 12.99 -5.95
N VAL A 314 23.33 12.18 -5.58
CA VAL A 314 21.95 12.63 -5.33
C VAL A 314 21.37 11.98 -4.06
N PHE A 315 21.97 12.26 -2.89
CA PHE A 315 21.39 11.92 -1.59
C PHE A 315 19.99 12.56 -1.43
N ARG A 316 18.94 11.74 -1.44
CA ARG A 316 17.55 12.19 -1.60
C ARG A 316 16.92 12.81 -0.33
N GLY A 317 17.25 14.07 -0.05
CA GLY A 317 16.52 14.93 0.87
C GLY A 317 16.88 14.74 2.34
N GLY A 318 18.15 14.94 2.67
CA GLY A 318 18.62 15.00 4.05
C GLY A 318 20.07 15.46 4.15
N ILE A 319 20.37 16.29 5.15
CA ILE A 319 21.69 16.86 5.45
C ILE A 319 22.33 16.14 6.63
N LYS A 320 23.65 16.29 6.79
CA LYS A 320 24.39 15.70 7.91
C LYS A 320 25.04 16.79 8.76
N ALA A 321 24.79 16.77 10.06
CA ALA A 321 25.33 17.75 11.00
C ALA A 321 26.11 17.04 12.12
N ARG A 322 27.28 17.56 12.47
CA ARG A 322 28.15 17.08 13.54
C ARG A 322 27.81 17.83 14.83
N LEU A 323 27.70 17.14 15.94
CA LEU A 323 27.57 17.74 17.27
C LEU A 323 28.77 18.66 17.53
N LEU A 324 28.48 19.92 17.84
CA LEU A 324 29.46 20.93 18.23
C LEU A 324 29.43 21.13 19.75
N GLU A 325 28.23 21.23 20.33
CA GLU A 325 27.99 21.45 21.75
C GLU A 325 26.73 20.69 22.18
N GLY A 326 26.86 19.82 23.19
CA GLY A 326 25.73 19.06 23.75
C GLY A 326 25.30 19.65 25.08
N GLY A 327 24.00 19.93 25.23
CA GLY A 327 23.41 20.26 26.52
C GLY A 327 23.25 19.02 27.42
N PRO A 328 22.59 19.16 28.59
CA PRO A 328 22.17 18.00 29.37
C PRO A 328 21.27 17.08 28.55
N LEU A 329 21.22 15.80 28.91
CA LEU A 329 20.36 14.80 28.27
C LEU A 329 18.97 14.81 28.93
N GLU A 330 18.28 15.94 28.79
CA GLU A 330 16.97 16.18 29.37
C GLU A 330 16.01 16.76 28.32
N ARG A 331 14.72 16.46 28.43
CA ARG A 331 13.71 16.92 27.47
C ARG A 331 13.62 18.45 27.46
N GLY A 332 13.65 19.05 26.28
CA GLY A 332 13.73 20.50 26.10
C GLY A 332 15.15 21.08 26.05
N SER A 333 16.18 20.29 26.31
CA SER A 333 17.57 20.75 26.21
C SER A 333 17.98 21.08 24.78
N VAL A 334 18.70 22.19 24.60
CA VAL A 334 19.23 22.61 23.28
C VAL A 334 20.63 22.02 23.08
N TRP A 335 20.84 21.44 21.91
CA TRP A 335 22.11 20.88 21.43
C TRP A 335 22.45 21.53 20.09
N VAL A 336 23.70 21.95 19.91
CA VAL A 336 24.16 22.69 18.72
C VAL A 336 24.93 21.75 17.81
N PHE A 337 24.49 21.67 16.55
CA PHE A 337 25.14 20.91 15.51
C PHE A 337 25.63 21.84 14.40
N ASN A 338 26.67 21.43 13.69
CA ASN A 338 27.27 22.16 12.57
C ASN A 338 27.16 21.33 11.28
N LEU A 339 26.68 21.92 10.18
CA LEU A 339 26.51 21.19 8.92
C LEU A 339 27.86 20.73 8.36
N THR A 340 27.94 19.45 8.00
CA THR A 340 29.18 18.78 7.58
C THR A 340 29.43 18.81 6.08
N ARG A 341 28.44 19.26 5.29
CA ARG A 341 28.48 19.46 3.83
C ARG A 341 27.39 20.45 3.43
N THR A 342 27.63 21.20 2.36
CA THR A 342 26.60 21.96 1.63
C THR A 342 25.57 20.99 1.03
N GLY A 343 24.29 21.37 1.02
CA GLY A 343 23.20 20.56 0.48
C GLY A 343 21.91 21.36 0.28
N LEU A 344 20.87 20.69 -0.22
CA LEU A 344 19.55 21.28 -0.47
C LEU A 344 18.48 20.46 0.25
N VAL A 345 17.59 21.15 0.96
CA VAL A 345 16.46 20.59 1.71
C VAL A 345 15.26 21.49 1.52
N ASP A 346 14.13 20.94 1.08
CA ASP A 346 12.90 21.68 0.74
C ASP A 346 13.16 22.93 -0.10
N ASP A 347 13.97 22.75 -1.15
CA ASP A 347 14.43 23.78 -2.10
C ASP A 347 15.24 24.95 -1.49
N VAL A 348 15.55 24.87 -0.19
CA VAL A 348 16.49 25.76 0.51
C VAL A 348 17.90 25.16 0.47
N THR A 349 18.83 25.89 -0.13
CA THR A 349 20.28 25.56 -0.10
C THR A 349 20.89 25.99 1.23
N VAL A 350 21.54 25.04 1.91
CA VAL A 350 22.26 25.24 3.18
C VAL A 350 23.73 24.86 3.02
N SER A 351 24.62 25.55 3.72
CA SER A 351 26.08 25.52 3.54
C SER A 351 26.77 24.59 4.54
N GLU A 352 27.92 24.03 4.17
CA GLU A 352 28.87 23.52 5.17
C GLU A 352 29.28 24.65 6.14
N GLY A 353 29.28 24.38 7.44
CA GLY A 353 29.53 25.41 8.47
C GLY A 353 28.29 26.18 8.96
N ASP A 354 27.09 25.94 8.41
CA ASP A 354 25.84 26.49 8.95
C ASP A 354 25.42 25.77 10.25
N ARG A 355 24.84 26.50 11.20
CA ARG A 355 24.53 26.01 12.54
C ARG A 355 23.07 25.58 12.68
N LEU A 356 22.87 24.40 13.24
CA LEU A 356 21.57 23.81 13.52
C LEU A 356 21.35 23.76 15.03
N TYR A 357 20.29 24.43 15.51
CA TYR A 357 19.91 24.44 16.92
C TYR A 357 18.78 23.44 17.14
N ALA A 358 19.09 22.32 17.79
CA ALA A 358 18.17 21.22 17.98
C ALA A 358 17.73 21.09 19.44
N VAL A 359 16.44 20.83 19.64
CA VAL A 359 15.84 20.54 20.95
C VAL A 359 15.71 19.02 21.10
N VAL A 360 16.02 18.51 22.28
CA VAL A 360 15.66 17.14 22.70
C VAL A 360 14.13 17.08 22.87
N GLU A 361 13.44 16.53 21.87
CA GLU A 361 11.97 16.44 21.82
C GLU A 361 11.45 15.33 22.75
N ASP A 362 12.18 14.21 22.85
CA ASP A 362 11.92 13.11 23.78
C ASP A 362 13.14 12.20 23.99
N ILE A 363 13.13 11.38 25.05
CA ILE A 363 14.13 10.36 25.35
C ILE A 363 13.42 9.08 25.80
N ASP A 364 13.64 7.97 25.09
CA ASP A 364 13.14 6.66 25.51
C ASP A 364 14.24 5.86 26.25
N PRO A 365 14.15 5.71 27.59
CA PRO A 365 15.11 4.92 28.36
C PRO A 365 14.96 3.40 28.15
N LYS A 366 13.86 2.91 27.57
CA LYS A 366 13.64 1.47 27.32
C LYS A 366 14.37 0.99 26.07
N THR A 367 14.42 1.80 25.00
CA THR A 367 15.21 1.50 23.79
C THR A 367 16.56 2.22 23.74
N ASN A 368 16.87 3.03 24.75
CA ASN A 368 18.07 3.88 24.84
C ASN A 368 18.22 4.79 23.61
N LYS A 369 17.16 5.54 23.31
CA LYS A 369 17.05 6.44 22.16
C LYS A 369 16.76 7.89 22.57
N VAL A 370 17.29 8.83 21.80
CA VAL A 370 16.98 10.27 21.89
C VAL A 370 16.39 10.78 20.58
N TYR A 371 15.43 11.68 20.69
CA TYR A 371 14.70 12.28 19.57
C TYR A 371 15.04 13.77 19.52
N PHE A 372 15.55 14.24 18.39
CA PHE A 372 15.88 15.65 18.18
C PHE A 372 15.04 16.27 17.07
N ARG A 373 14.56 17.47 17.34
CA ARG A 373 13.87 18.35 16.39
C ARG A 373 14.62 19.68 16.30
N ALA A 374 14.68 20.28 15.13
CA ALA A 374 15.25 21.61 14.93
C ALA A 374 14.39 22.38 13.92
N ASP A 375 13.75 23.47 14.35
CA ASP A 375 12.85 24.25 13.47
C ASP A 375 13.56 25.31 12.64
N LYS A 376 14.86 25.56 12.90
CA LYS A 376 15.64 26.65 12.30
C LYS A 376 17.13 26.29 12.09
N ILE A 377 17.69 26.77 10.99
CA ILE A 377 19.14 26.82 10.73
C ILE A 377 19.60 28.27 10.74
N TYR A 378 20.71 28.55 11.41
CA TYR A 378 21.44 29.81 11.30
C TYR A 378 22.56 29.67 10.26
N THR A 379 22.50 30.46 9.20
CA THR A 379 23.54 30.46 8.16
C THR A 379 24.73 31.30 8.57
N ASN A 380 25.94 30.75 8.45
CA ASN A 380 27.16 31.47 8.76
C ASN A 380 27.69 32.29 7.56
N SER A 381 27.23 31.97 6.35
CA SER A 381 27.60 32.64 5.09
C SER A 381 26.80 33.92 4.79
N ARG A 382 25.60 34.05 5.36
CA ARG A 382 24.68 35.19 5.14
C ARG A 382 24.20 35.85 6.44
N HIS A 383 24.50 35.25 7.60
CA HIS A 383 23.99 35.66 8.92
C HIS A 383 22.46 35.64 9.09
N GLU A 384 21.72 35.00 8.16
CA GLU A 384 20.27 34.86 8.21
C GLU A 384 19.84 33.56 8.91
N THR A 385 18.64 33.55 9.51
CA THR A 385 18.03 32.35 10.10
C THR A 385 16.94 31.80 9.19
N LEU A 386 17.18 30.62 8.62
CA LEU A 386 16.25 29.89 7.77
C LEU A 386 15.26 29.10 8.65
N SER A 387 13.96 29.27 8.41
CA SER A 387 12.92 28.47 9.06
C SER A 387 12.73 27.17 8.28
N LEU A 388 13.27 26.07 8.80
CA LEU A 388 13.31 24.77 8.12
C LEU A 388 13.06 23.66 9.16
N PRO A 389 11.86 23.04 9.18
CA PRO A 389 11.50 22.05 10.19
C PRO A 389 12.20 20.71 9.93
N LEU A 390 13.17 20.39 10.78
CA LEU A 390 14.05 19.23 10.65
C LEU A 390 13.90 18.25 11.82
N ILE A 391 13.98 16.97 11.51
CA ILE A 391 14.07 15.86 12.47
C ILE A 391 15.39 15.10 12.30
N ALA A 392 16.02 14.74 13.41
CA ALA A 392 17.16 13.83 13.39
C ALA A 392 16.67 12.40 13.16
N VAL A 393 17.27 11.75 12.16
CA VAL A 393 17.01 10.36 11.80
C VAL A 393 18.28 9.54 11.88
N ASP A 394 18.11 8.27 12.28
CA ASP A 394 19.17 7.29 12.23
C ASP A 394 19.66 7.12 10.77
N ALA A 395 20.98 7.17 10.59
CA ALA A 395 21.58 7.22 9.25
C ALA A 395 21.48 5.89 8.46
N SER A 396 21.19 4.78 9.14
CA SER A 396 21.13 3.43 8.54
C SER A 396 19.69 3.01 8.20
N THR A 397 18.74 3.31 9.08
CA THR A 397 17.32 2.97 8.94
C THR A 397 16.49 4.11 8.38
N GLY A 398 17.00 5.35 8.43
CA GLY A 398 16.32 6.56 7.97
C GLY A 398 15.12 6.98 8.81
N ARG A 399 14.92 6.37 9.98
CA ARG A 399 13.78 6.51 10.91
C ARG A 399 14.15 7.40 12.12
N MET A 400 13.14 7.94 12.80
CA MET A 400 13.33 8.80 13.98
C MET A 400 13.77 8.00 15.23
N GLY A 401 14.36 8.71 16.20
CA GLY A 401 14.86 8.13 17.45
C GLY A 401 16.20 7.46 17.26
N ILE A 402 17.27 8.19 17.58
CA ILE A 402 18.66 7.78 17.36
C ILE A 402 19.18 7.15 18.64
N LYS A 403 19.87 6.01 18.54
CA LYS A 403 20.45 5.34 19.71
C LYS A 403 21.45 6.28 20.39
N LEU A 404 21.37 6.36 21.71
CA LEU A 404 22.27 7.17 22.53
C LEU A 404 23.73 6.74 22.32
N PRO A 405 24.64 7.68 22.02
CA PRO A 405 26.03 7.41 21.69
C PRO A 405 26.88 7.23 22.95
N ASP A 406 27.95 6.44 22.84
CA ASP A 406 28.92 6.30 23.92
C ASP A 406 29.69 7.61 24.18
N LEU A 407 30.23 7.77 25.39
CA LEU A 407 31.01 8.96 25.78
C LEU A 407 32.21 9.25 24.85
N THR A 408 32.73 8.23 24.17
CA THR A 408 33.78 8.34 23.15
C THR A 408 33.27 8.90 21.81
N GLN A 409 32.04 8.58 21.43
CA GLN A 409 31.38 9.08 20.22
C GLN A 409 30.92 10.54 20.37
N LEU A 410 30.48 10.94 21.57
CA LEU A 410 30.22 12.35 21.89
C LEU A 410 31.50 13.19 21.75
N LYS A 411 32.61 12.74 22.36
CA LYS A 411 33.91 13.42 22.33
C LYS A 411 34.58 13.48 20.95
N THR A 412 34.15 12.65 19.99
CA THR A 412 34.70 12.64 18.61
C THR A 412 33.83 13.40 17.61
N GLY A 413 32.74 14.05 18.07
CA GLY A 413 31.83 14.80 17.22
C GLY A 413 30.81 13.89 16.55
N TRP A 414 29.78 13.52 17.30
CA TRP A 414 28.68 12.65 16.85
C TRP A 414 27.96 13.23 15.62
N ILE A 415 27.90 12.50 14.51
CA ILE A 415 27.28 12.97 13.26
C ILE A 415 25.87 12.39 13.10
N LEU A 416 24.88 13.28 13.06
CA LEU A 416 23.48 12.94 12.83
C LEU A 416 23.05 13.26 11.40
N THR A 417 22.09 12.49 10.87
CA THR A 417 21.40 12.82 9.61
C THR A 417 20.09 13.52 9.95
N TRP A 418 19.76 14.58 9.24
CA TRP A 418 18.57 15.39 9.43
C TRP A 418 17.76 15.44 8.15
N LYS A 419 16.44 15.39 8.27
CA LYS A 419 15.51 15.47 7.13
C LYS A 419 14.43 16.50 7.42
N ALA A 420 13.93 17.13 6.36
CA ALA A 420 12.68 17.87 6.41
C ALA A 420 11.55 16.99 6.95
N LEU A 421 10.63 17.61 7.69
CA LEU A 421 9.47 16.98 8.31
C LEU A 421 8.42 16.54 7.30
#